data_AF-A0A1F7WMV4-F1
#
_entry.id   AF-A0A1F7WMV4-F1
#
_cell.length_a   1.000
_cell.length_b   1.000
_cell.length_c   1.000
_cell.angle_alpha   90.00
_cell.angle_beta   90.00
_cell.angle_gamma   90.00
#
_symmetry.space_group_name_H-M   'P 1'
#
loop_
_entity.id
_entity.type
_entity.pdbx_description
1 polymer ?
#
loop_
_entity_poly.entity_id
_entity_poly.type
_entity_poly.pdbx_seq_one_letter_code
_entity_poly.pdbx_strand_id
1 'polypeptide(L)'
;MNDFSAARNGVKRRNGFSLIELFVVISIIAVLSSIAVVNISARSKLAKDVSVKNNLMVLRGAVSRYYAVNSKFPESLRKLDGAELKNAYLKWDAANASGGVAYDPKKGLVYLVDNNGAAPVARDLKGVSYAEY
;
A
#
# COMPACT_ATOMS: atom_id res chain seq x y z
N MET A 1 19.41 56.98 58.78
CA MET A 1 18.30 56.42 57.99
C MET A 1 18.89 55.77 56.74
N ASN A 2 19.20 54.48 56.80
CA ASN A 2 18.37 53.35 56.31
C ASN A 2 18.52 53.22 54.79
N ASP A 3 19.60 52.57 54.35
CA ASP A 3 19.65 51.14 53.96
C ASP A 3 19.13 50.93 52.53
N PHE A 4 19.99 51.24 51.56
CA PHE A 4 19.77 50.86 50.16
C PHE A 4 20.20 49.40 50.01
N SER A 5 19.33 48.49 50.47
CA SER A 5 19.43 47.07 50.18
C SER A 5 19.22 46.88 48.67
N ALA A 6 20.32 46.94 47.92
CA ALA A 6 20.35 46.59 46.52
C ALA A 6 20.07 45.09 46.41
N ALA A 7 18.84 44.74 46.04
CA ALA A 7 18.46 43.39 45.68
C ALA A 7 19.46 42.86 44.64
N ARG A 8 20.36 41.98 45.07
CA ARG A 8 21.31 41.28 44.21
C ARG A 8 20.50 40.36 43.31
N ASN A 9 20.10 40.85 42.13
CA ASN A 9 19.53 40.03 41.07
C ASN A 9 20.54 38.93 40.74
N GLY A 10 20.32 37.75 41.32
CA GLY A 10 21.08 36.55 41.00
C GLY A 10 20.78 36.22 39.55
N VAL A 11 21.70 36.57 38.66
CA VAL A 11 21.69 36.10 37.28
C VAL A 11 21.67 34.58 37.35
N LYS A 12 20.51 33.96 37.12
CA LYS A 12 20.41 32.51 36.97
C LYS A 12 21.36 32.13 35.85
N ARG A 13 22.47 31.47 36.19
CA ARG A 13 23.41 30.95 35.19
C ARG A 13 22.61 30.00 34.31
N ARG A 14 22.38 30.41 33.07
CA ARG A 14 21.84 29.52 32.04
C ARG A 14 22.95 28.52 31.76
N ASN A 15 22.83 27.32 32.31
CA ASN A 15 23.71 26.22 31.98
C ASN A 15 23.45 25.89 30.51
N GLY A 16 24.44 26.16 29.65
CA GLY A 16 24.41 25.79 28.23
C GLY A 16 24.88 24.35 28.05
N PHE A 17 24.51 23.75 26.92
CA PHE A 17 24.98 22.43 26.53
C PHE A 17 26.50 22.40 26.37
N SER A 18 27.12 21.32 26.83
CA SER A 18 28.53 21.03 26.63
C SER A 18 28.78 20.41 25.25
N LEU A 19 29.95 20.66 24.67
CA LEU A 19 30.37 20.03 23.41
C LEU A 19 30.37 18.50 23.51
N ILE A 20 30.72 17.95 24.68
CA ILE A 20 30.70 16.50 24.90
C ILE A 20 29.26 15.96 24.92
N GLU A 21 28.28 16.73 25.39
CA GLU A 21 26.87 16.30 25.40
C GLU A 21 26.33 16.19 23.97
N LEU A 22 26.64 17.16 23.11
CA LEU A 22 26.29 17.08 21.70
C LEU A 22 26.99 15.90 21.01
N PHE A 23 28.26 15.64 21.36
CA PHE A 23 29.04 14.55 20.77
C PHE A 23 28.51 13.15 21.14
N VAL A 24 28.11 12.95 22.40
CA VAL A 24 27.48 11.70 22.85
C VAL A 24 26.13 11.49 22.15
N VAL A 25 25.34 12.54 21.92
CA VAL A 25 24.04 12.43 21.24
C VAL A 25 24.21 12.01 19.78
N ILE A 26 25.08 12.68 19.02
CA ILE A 26 25.28 12.33 17.61
C ILE A 26 25.90 10.93 17.45
N SER A 27 26.75 10.50 18.39
CA SER A 27 27.35 9.15 18.35
C SER A 27 26.31 8.07 18.63
N ILE A 28 25.39 8.28 19.57
CA ILE A 28 24.26 7.36 19.80
C ILE A 28 23.32 7.35 18.58
N ILE A 29 22.98 8.51 18.00
CA ILE A 29 22.16 8.58 16.78
C ILE A 29 22.83 7.85 15.61
N ALA A 30 24.15 7.96 15.44
CA ALA A 30 24.89 7.27 14.39
C ALA A 30 24.83 5.74 14.53
N VAL A 31 24.96 5.23 15.76
CA VAL A 31 24.85 3.78 16.04
C VAL A 31 23.42 3.28 15.85
N LEU A 32 22.42 4.02 16.32
CA LEU A 32 21.01 3.63 16.13
C LEU A 32 20.62 3.68 14.64
N SER A 33 21.11 4.67 13.90
CA SER A 33 20.83 4.82 12.47
C SER A 33 21.47 3.71 11.63
N SER A 34 22.62 3.16 12.03
CA SER A 34 23.27 2.08 11.29
C SER A 34 22.51 0.75 11.38
N ILE A 35 21.75 0.53 12.45
CA ILE A 35 20.96 -0.70 12.68
C ILE A 35 19.50 -0.52 12.24
N ALA A 36 19.06 0.72 12.00
CA ALA A 36 17.70 1.04 11.59
C ALA A 36 17.41 0.66 10.12
N VAL A 37 17.29 -0.64 9.84
CA VAL A 37 16.76 -1.15 8.57
C VAL A 37 15.33 -1.66 8.79
N VAL A 38 14.33 -0.85 8.41
CA VAL A 38 12.93 -1.29 8.41
C VAL A 38 12.64 -1.98 7.08
N ASN A 39 12.50 -3.31 7.08
CA ASN A 39 12.15 -4.08 5.88
C ASN A 39 10.66 -3.90 5.51
N ILE A 40 10.37 -2.82 4.79
CA ILE A 40 9.04 -2.51 4.24
C ILE A 40 8.73 -3.30 2.97
N SER A 41 9.76 -3.81 2.27
CA SER A 41 9.61 -4.47 0.98
C SER A 41 8.79 -5.77 1.04
N ALA A 42 8.91 -6.54 2.12
CA ALA A 42 8.10 -7.75 2.31
C ALA A 42 6.60 -7.42 2.52
N ARG A 43 6.32 -6.35 3.27
CA ARG A 43 4.94 -5.91 3.55
C ARG A 43 4.29 -5.31 2.31
N SER A 44 5.04 -4.58 1.48
CA SER A 44 4.49 -4.01 0.25
C SER A 44 4.08 -5.11 -0.74
N LYS A 45 4.87 -6.18 -0.88
CA LYS A 45 4.52 -7.34 -1.72
C LYS A 45 3.23 -8.04 -1.26
N LEU A 46 3.07 -8.26 0.04
CA LEU A 46 1.81 -8.80 0.58
C LEU A 46 0.62 -7.88 0.30
N ALA A 47 0.80 -6.58 0.45
CA ALA A 47 -0.26 -5.60 0.15
C ALA A 47 -0.66 -5.63 -1.33
N LYS A 48 0.29 -5.87 -2.25
CA LYS A 48 0.00 -6.06 -3.68
C LYS A 48 -0.89 -7.27 -3.93
N ASP A 49 -0.56 -8.43 -3.38
CA ASP A 49 -1.37 -9.66 -3.55
C ASP A 49 -2.81 -9.46 -3.03
N VAL A 50 -2.95 -8.81 -1.87
CA VAL A 50 -4.26 -8.48 -1.28
C VAL A 50 -5.04 -7.48 -2.15
N SER A 51 -4.36 -6.47 -2.70
CA SER A 51 -4.96 -5.49 -3.60
C SER A 51 -5.55 -6.16 -4.85
N VAL A 52 -4.83 -7.09 -5.46
CA VAL A 52 -5.30 -7.84 -6.64
C VAL A 52 -6.56 -8.64 -6.32
N LYS A 53 -6.58 -9.35 -5.19
CA LYS A 53 -7.76 -10.11 -4.76
C LYS A 53 -8.97 -9.21 -4.50
N ASN A 54 -8.76 -8.08 -3.83
CA ASN A 54 -9.81 -7.10 -3.55
C ASN A 54 -10.38 -6.50 -4.85
N ASN A 55 -9.51 -6.14 -5.81
CA ASN A 55 -9.95 -5.64 -7.11
C ASN A 55 -10.81 -6.66 -7.86
N LEU A 56 -10.43 -7.94 -7.82
CA LEU A 56 -11.23 -9.02 -8.41
C LEU A 56 -12.60 -9.16 -7.74
N MET A 57 -12.67 -9.07 -6.41
CA MET A 57 -13.94 -9.10 -5.67
C MET A 57 -14.84 -7.93 -6.05
N VAL A 58 -14.29 -6.72 -6.18
CA VAL A 58 -15.03 -5.53 -6.61
C VAL A 58 -15.58 -5.73 -8.02
N LEU A 59 -14.76 -6.22 -8.96
CA LEU A 59 -15.20 -6.48 -10.34
C LEU A 59 -16.29 -7.56 -10.41
N ARG A 60 -16.11 -8.67 -9.70
CA ARG A 60 -17.11 -9.75 -9.63
C ARG A 60 -18.42 -9.26 -9.01
N GLY A 61 -18.34 -8.46 -7.95
CA GLY A 61 -19.49 -7.82 -7.32
C GLY A 61 -20.21 -6.84 -8.26
N ALA A 62 -19.46 -6.10 -9.09
CA ALA A 62 -20.05 -5.23 -10.10
C ALA A 62 -20.78 -6.05 -11.18
N VAL A 63 -20.18 -7.14 -11.66
CA VAL A 63 -20.81 -8.08 -12.60
C VAL A 63 -22.09 -8.69 -12.02
N SER A 64 -22.04 -9.18 -10.78
CA SER A 64 -23.22 -9.78 -10.14
C SER A 64 -24.32 -8.75 -9.90
N ARG A 65 -23.97 -7.51 -9.53
CA ARG A 65 -24.93 -6.41 -9.39
C ARG A 65 -25.59 -6.04 -10.71
N TYR A 66 -24.81 -6.01 -11.80
CA TYR A 66 -25.36 -5.76 -13.14
C TYR A 66 -26.36 -6.85 -13.54
N TYR A 67 -26.01 -8.11 -13.29
CA TYR A 67 -26.90 -9.24 -13.52
C TYR A 67 -28.20 -9.13 -12.70
N ALA A 68 -28.11 -8.72 -11.44
CA ALA A 68 -29.29 -8.56 -10.57
C ALA A 68 -30.29 -7.52 -11.09
N VAL A 69 -29.82 -6.47 -11.79
CA VAL A 69 -30.68 -5.42 -12.37
C VAL A 69 -31.18 -5.78 -13.77
N ASN A 70 -30.30 -6.33 -14.62
CA ASN A 70 -30.58 -6.52 -16.05
C ASN A 70 -30.97 -7.96 -16.43
N SER A 71 -30.92 -8.90 -15.48
CA SER A 71 -31.10 -10.34 -15.67
C SER A 71 -30.20 -10.96 -16.75
N LYS A 72 -29.13 -10.25 -17.12
CA LYS A 72 -28.15 -10.61 -18.15
C LYS A 72 -26.78 -10.16 -17.72
N PHE A 73 -25.77 -10.96 -18.04
CA PHE A 73 -24.38 -10.55 -17.83
C PHE A 73 -24.02 -9.41 -18.79
N PRO A 74 -23.16 -8.47 -18.37
CA PRO A 74 -22.71 -7.41 -19.25
C PRO A 74 -21.90 -8.01 -20.41
N GLU A 75 -22.04 -7.48 -21.62
CA GLU A 75 -21.28 -7.95 -22.79
C GLU A 75 -19.77 -7.64 -22.66
N SER A 76 -19.42 -6.64 -21.86
CA SER A 76 -18.05 -6.31 -21.53
C SER A 76 -17.99 -5.64 -20.17
N LEU A 77 -16.84 -5.74 -19.49
CA LEU A 77 -16.60 -5.03 -18.22
C LEU A 77 -16.80 -3.51 -18.36
N ARG A 78 -16.61 -2.94 -19.56
CA ARG A 78 -16.85 -1.52 -19.86
C ARG A 78 -18.32 -1.10 -19.76
N LYS A 79 -19.27 -2.04 -19.84
CA LYS A 79 -20.72 -1.77 -19.72
C LYS A 79 -21.23 -1.74 -18.28
N LEU A 80 -20.38 -2.01 -17.29
CA LEU A 80 -20.73 -1.94 -15.87
C LEU A 80 -20.88 -0.49 -15.43
N ASP A 81 -22.05 0.11 -15.73
CA ASP A 81 -22.68 1.38 -15.30
C ASP A 81 -21.83 2.45 -14.55
N GLY A 82 -20.60 2.60 -14.98
CA GLY A 82 -19.64 3.55 -14.48
C GLY A 82 -18.63 3.64 -15.59
N ALA A 83 -18.70 4.71 -16.36
CA ALA A 83 -17.90 4.96 -17.57
C ALA A 83 -16.37 4.86 -17.37
N GLU A 84 -15.90 4.53 -16.17
CA GLU A 84 -14.51 4.46 -15.79
C GLU A 84 -14.31 3.27 -14.84
N LEU A 85 -14.47 2.03 -15.31
CA LEU A 85 -13.49 1.03 -14.86
C LEU A 85 -12.14 1.58 -15.33
N LYS A 86 -11.52 2.45 -14.52
CA LYS A 86 -10.21 3.00 -14.81
C LYS A 86 -9.34 1.83 -15.17
N ASN A 87 -8.46 2.00 -16.16
CA ASN A 87 -7.49 0.98 -16.55
C ASN A 87 -6.73 0.38 -15.35
N ALA A 88 -6.73 1.06 -14.20
CA ALA A 88 -6.31 0.58 -12.88
C ALA A 88 -6.99 -0.74 -12.39
N TYR A 89 -8.26 -1.01 -12.69
CA TYR A 89 -8.91 -2.27 -12.33
C TYR A 89 -8.75 -3.36 -13.39
N LEU A 90 -8.44 -2.96 -14.64
CA LEU A 90 -8.21 -3.88 -15.75
C LEU A 90 -6.75 -4.35 -15.83
N LYS A 91 -5.88 -3.78 -14.99
CA LYS A 91 -4.50 -4.19 -14.81
C LYS A 91 -4.29 -4.62 -13.38
N TRP A 92 -3.45 -5.61 -13.17
CA TRP A 92 -3.07 -6.07 -11.85
C TRP A 92 -1.55 -6.10 -11.71
N ASP A 93 -1.08 -5.81 -10.50
CA ASP A 93 0.33 -5.85 -10.11
C ASP A 93 0.41 -6.53 -8.74
N ALA A 94 0.86 -7.78 -8.72
CA ALA A 94 1.02 -8.59 -7.53
C ALA A 94 2.49 -8.64 -7.09
N ALA A 95 2.80 -9.43 -6.06
CA ALA A 95 4.16 -9.60 -5.55
C ALA A 95 5.13 -10.15 -6.61
N ASN A 96 4.65 -11.10 -7.42
CA ASN A 96 5.50 -11.93 -8.30
C ASN A 96 5.10 -11.86 -9.79
N ALA A 97 4.00 -11.20 -10.13
CA ALA A 97 3.53 -11.08 -11.51
C ALA A 97 2.60 -9.89 -11.68
N SER A 98 2.41 -9.50 -12.93
CA SER A 98 1.48 -8.45 -13.35
C SER A 98 0.85 -8.83 -14.67
N GLY A 99 -0.27 -8.18 -15.00
CA GLY A 99 -0.94 -8.41 -16.26
C GLY A 99 -2.29 -7.70 -16.34
N GLY A 100 -3.18 -8.27 -17.15
CA GLY A 100 -4.53 -7.77 -17.37
C GLY A 100 -5.60 -8.56 -16.63
N VAL A 101 -6.83 -8.05 -16.67
CA VAL A 101 -8.04 -8.79 -16.26
C VAL A 101 -8.86 -9.11 -17.50
N ALA A 102 -9.22 -10.38 -17.65
CA ALA A 102 -10.10 -10.87 -18.71
C ALA A 102 -11.48 -11.23 -18.15
N TYR A 103 -12.45 -11.28 -19.06
CA TYR A 103 -13.86 -11.48 -18.71
C TYR A 103 -14.56 -12.34 -19.76
N ASP A 104 -15.29 -13.35 -19.29
CA ASP A 104 -16.16 -14.20 -20.11
C ASP A 104 -17.63 -13.75 -19.96
N PRO A 105 -18.23 -13.09 -20.97
CA PRO A 105 -19.61 -12.62 -20.91
C PRO A 105 -20.67 -13.73 -20.88
N LYS A 106 -20.33 -14.95 -21.33
CA LYS A 106 -21.27 -16.08 -21.32
C LYS A 106 -21.41 -16.67 -19.92
N LYS A 107 -20.33 -16.65 -19.15
CA LYS A 107 -20.28 -17.21 -17.79
C LYS A 107 -20.34 -16.15 -16.69
N GLY A 108 -20.18 -14.87 -17.03
CA GLY A 108 -20.02 -13.80 -16.05
C GLY A 108 -18.71 -13.89 -15.26
N LEU A 109 -17.71 -14.62 -15.78
CA LEU A 109 -16.49 -14.95 -15.05
C LEU A 109 -15.40 -13.91 -15.29
N VAL A 110 -14.86 -13.34 -14.20
CA VAL A 110 -13.71 -12.43 -14.21
C VAL A 110 -12.48 -13.18 -13.71
N TYR A 111 -11.39 -13.15 -14.48
CA TYR A 111 -10.15 -13.87 -14.18
C TYR A 111 -8.92 -13.07 -14.58
N LEU A 112 -7.78 -13.39 -13.96
CA LEU A 112 -6.49 -12.76 -14.24
C LEU A 112 -5.87 -13.34 -15.51
N VAL A 113 -5.18 -12.50 -16.28
CA VAL A 113 -4.33 -12.89 -17.39
C VAL A 113 -2.98 -12.21 -17.29
N ASP A 114 -1.95 -12.83 -17.83
CA ASP A 114 -0.63 -12.21 -17.95
C ASP A 114 -0.62 -11.11 -19.05
N ASN A 115 0.54 -10.53 -19.31
CA ASN A 115 0.70 -9.49 -20.34
C ASN A 115 0.45 -10.01 -21.78
N ASN A 116 0.44 -11.33 -21.99
CA ASN A 116 0.18 -11.96 -23.27
C ASN A 116 -1.28 -12.43 -23.40
N GLY A 117 -2.11 -12.22 -22.37
CA GLY A 117 -3.50 -12.68 -22.34
C GLY A 117 -3.66 -14.17 -21.97
N ALA A 118 -2.59 -14.83 -21.52
CA ALA A 118 -2.64 -16.22 -21.07
C ALA A 118 -2.90 -16.32 -19.56
N ALA A 119 -3.22 -17.53 -19.08
CA ALA A 119 -3.37 -17.78 -17.66
C ALA A 119 -2.04 -17.51 -16.91
N PRO A 120 -2.03 -16.73 -15.82
CA PRO A 120 -0.78 -16.42 -15.12
C PRO A 120 -0.18 -17.68 -14.48
N VAL A 121 1.08 -17.97 -14.80
CA VAL A 121 1.81 -19.13 -14.23
C VAL A 121 2.37 -18.87 -12.83
N ALA A 122 2.46 -17.60 -12.45
CA ALA A 122 3.02 -17.19 -11.17
C ALA A 122 2.08 -17.47 -9.99
N ARG A 123 2.67 -17.47 -8.79
CA ARG A 123 1.98 -17.71 -7.51
C ARG A 123 2.12 -16.53 -6.58
N ASP A 124 1.17 -16.38 -5.67
CA ASP A 124 1.21 -15.42 -4.58
C ASP A 124 2.25 -15.79 -3.52
N LEU A 125 2.46 -14.90 -2.55
CA LEU A 125 3.38 -15.15 -1.44
C LEU A 125 2.96 -16.32 -0.52
N LYS A 126 1.75 -16.85 -0.68
CA LYS A 126 1.21 -18.00 0.06
C LYS A 126 1.25 -19.31 -0.75
N GLY A 127 1.70 -19.26 -2.01
CA GLY A 127 1.79 -20.41 -2.92
C GLY A 127 0.54 -20.69 -3.77
N VAL A 128 -0.52 -19.87 -3.68
CA VAL A 128 -1.73 -20.00 -4.50
C VAL A 128 -1.46 -19.45 -5.90
N SER A 129 -1.92 -20.13 -6.96
CA SER A 129 -1.74 -19.62 -8.31
C SER A 129 -2.65 -18.42 -8.58
N TYR A 130 -2.13 -17.41 -9.26
CA TYR A 130 -2.96 -16.27 -9.68
C TYR A 130 -4.01 -16.67 -10.73
N ALA A 131 -3.86 -17.81 -11.40
CA ALA A 131 -4.91 -18.36 -12.28
C ALA A 131 -6.13 -18.86 -11.50
N GLU A 132 -5.98 -19.11 -10.19
CA GLU A 132 -7.06 -19.60 -9.31
C GLU A 132 -7.80 -18.47 -8.59
N TYR A 133 -7.33 -17.23 -8.72
CA TYR A 133 -7.94 -16.07 -8.09
C TYR A 133 -9.30 -15.76 -8.69
#